data_AF-A0A9D7P1K1-F1
#
_entry.id   AF-A0A9D7P1K1-F1
#
_cell.length_a   1.000
_cell.length_b   1.000
_cell.length_c   1.000
_cell.angle_alpha   90.00
_cell.angle_beta   90.00
_cell.angle_gamma   90.00
#
_symmetry.space_group_name_H-M   'P 1'
#
loop_
_entity.id
_entity.type
_entity.pdbx_description
1 polymer ?
#
loop_
_entity_poly.entity_id
_entity_poly.type
_entity_poly.pdbx_seq_one_letter_code
_entity_poly.pdbx_strand_id
1 'polypeptide(L)'
;MYRKPFSFQGRTRRLELVISVVILFAISLVVGIAFAPKLPPYHVGLIALPVTWLFLAQGVKRCHDLGKPWWWFFVPFFVLWMLIAAGEQRVNQFGLSPKS
;
A
#
# COMPACT_ATOMS: atom_id res chain seq x y z
N MET A 1 -6.83 12.37 -4.79
CA MET A 1 -5.39 12.45 -4.49
C MET A 1 -5.20 12.24 -2.99
N TYR A 2 -4.48 11.18 -2.60
CA TYR A 2 -4.12 10.78 -1.22
C TYR A 2 -5.15 11.09 -0.10
N ARG A 3 -6.37 10.58 -0.23
CA ARG A 3 -7.35 10.66 0.86
C ARG A 3 -7.22 9.42 1.75
N LYS A 4 -7.05 9.62 3.06
CA LYS A 4 -7.04 8.57 4.10
C LYS A 4 -6.00 7.44 3.83
N PRO A 5 -4.69 7.72 3.91
CA PRO A 5 -3.64 6.74 3.58
C PRO A 5 -3.66 5.47 4.44
N PHE A 6 -4.06 5.59 5.71
CA PHE A 6 -4.18 4.49 6.67
C PHE A 6 -5.52 3.73 6.58
N SER A 7 -6.43 4.11 5.69
CA SER A 7 -7.71 3.42 5.50
C SER A 7 -7.64 2.42 4.35
N PHE A 8 -8.29 1.27 4.53
CA PHE A 8 -8.53 0.27 3.50
C PHE A 8 -9.67 0.64 2.53
N GLN A 9 -10.47 1.66 2.88
CA GLN A 9 -11.63 2.05 2.08
C GLN A 9 -11.23 2.96 0.92
N GLY A 10 -11.89 2.77 -0.21
CA GLY A 10 -11.69 3.57 -1.42
C GLY A 10 -10.72 2.93 -2.41
N ARG A 11 -10.17 3.77 -3.28
CA ARG A 11 -9.37 3.39 -4.45
C ARG A 11 -8.11 4.23 -4.53
N THR A 12 -7.00 3.63 -4.96
CA THR A 12 -5.72 4.32 -5.12
C THR A 12 -5.11 4.06 -6.49
N ARG A 13 -4.41 5.09 -7.01
CA ARG A 13 -3.77 5.03 -8.33
C ARG A 13 -2.37 4.41 -8.23
N ARG A 14 -1.86 3.92 -9.36
CA ARG A 14 -0.51 3.35 -9.49
C ARG A 14 0.60 4.28 -9.00
N LEU A 15 0.56 5.57 -9.35
CA LEU A 15 1.56 6.54 -8.86
C LEU A 15 1.53 6.67 -7.33
N GLU A 16 0.34 6.69 -6.73
CA GLU A 16 0.18 6.77 -5.27
C GLU A 16 0.71 5.49 -4.62
N LEU A 17 0.41 4.31 -5.18
CA LEU A 17 0.99 3.06 -4.72
C LEU A 17 2.53 3.10 -4.76
N VAL A 18 3.13 3.51 -5.89
CA VAL A 18 4.59 3.57 -6.07
C VAL A 18 5.22 4.54 -5.07
N ILE A 19 4.67 5.75 -4.92
CA ILE A 19 5.15 6.74 -3.93
C ILE A 19 5.08 6.15 -2.52
N SER A 20 3.96 5.52 -2.14
CA SER A 20 3.83 4.86 -0.85
C SER A 20 4.89 3.78 -0.65
N VAL A 21 5.10 2.90 -1.63
CA VAL A 21 6.11 1.84 -1.54
C VAL A 21 7.52 2.42 -1.39
N VAL A 22 7.88 3.46 -2.15
CA VAL A 22 9.19 4.11 -2.07
C VAL A 22 9.41 4.74 -0.69
N ILE A 23 8.42 5.47 -0.16
CA ILE A 23 8.51 6.07 1.17
C ILE A 23 8.65 4.99 2.25
N LEU A 24 7.83 3.93 2.19
CA LEU A 24 7.87 2.85 3.17
C LEU A 24 9.17 2.05 3.09
N PHE A 25 9.73 1.87 1.89
CA PHE A 25 11.05 1.26 1.71
C PHE A 25 12.16 2.11 2.32
N ALA A 26 12.17 3.43 2.08
CA ALA A 26 13.14 4.35 2.67
C ALA A 26 13.07 4.35 4.21
N ILE A 27 11.86 4.38 4.78
CA ILE A 27 11.66 4.27 6.24
C ILE A 27 12.20 2.94 6.75
N SER A 28 11.86 1.84 6.09
CA SER A 28 12.31 0.49 6.49
C SER A 28 13.83 0.36 6.44
N LEU A 29 14.48 0.97 5.44
CA LEU A 29 15.93 1.00 5.29
C LEU A 29 16.59 1.77 6.45
N VAL A 30 16.07 2.95 6.78
CA VAL A 30 16.57 3.77 7.90
C VAL A 30 16.41 3.02 9.23
N VAL A 31 15.24 2.42 9.45
CA VAL A 31 14.98 1.62 10.67
C VAL A 31 15.94 0.44 10.77
N GLY A 32 16.13 -0.29 9.66
CA GLY A 32 17.02 -1.44 9.59
C GLY A 32 18.49 -1.11 9.86
N ILE A 33 18.99 0.01 9.35
CA ILE A 33 20.40 0.38 9.50
C ILE A 33 20.66 1.12 10.82
N ALA A 34 19.82 2.10 11.18
CA ALA A 34 20.12 3.01 12.28
C ALA A 34 19.62 2.52 13.64
N PHE A 35 18.57 1.70 13.68
CA PHE A 35 17.86 1.33 14.91
C PHE A 35 17.88 -0.16 15.22
N ALA A 36 17.71 -1.03 14.22
CA ALA A 36 17.64 -2.48 14.45
C ALA A 36 18.86 -3.08 15.20
N PRO A 37 20.12 -2.63 14.97
CA PRO A 37 21.27 -3.14 15.73
C PRO A 37 21.34 -2.65 17.18
N LYS A 38 20.60 -1.57 17.52
CA LYS A 38 20.70 -0.87 18.80
C LYS A 38 19.51 -1.13 19.72
N LEU A 39 18.40 -1.60 19.18
CA LEU A 39 17.15 -1.78 19.90
C LEU A 39 16.81 -3.26 20.05
N PRO A 40 16.17 -3.65 21.17
CA PRO A 40 15.54 -4.96 21.27
C PRO A 40 14.51 -5.18 20.14
N PRO A 41 14.36 -6.42 19.63
CA PRO A 41 13.53 -6.71 18.46
C PRO A 41 12.07 -6.23 18.58
N TYR A 42 11.49 -6.24 19.78
CA TYR A 42 10.11 -5.80 20.00
C TYR A 42 9.89 -4.30 19.76
N HIS A 43 10.90 -3.45 20.01
CA HIS A 43 10.82 -2.02 19.68
C HIS A 43 10.82 -1.79 18.17
N VAL A 44 11.65 -2.54 17.44
CA VAL A 44 11.69 -2.51 15.98
C VAL A 44 10.35 -2.96 15.41
N GLY A 45 9.74 -4.01 16.00
CA GLY A 45 8.39 -4.47 15.66
C GLY A 45 7.33 -3.40 15.83
N LEU A 46 7.34 -2.65 16.95
CA LEU A 46 6.41 -1.55 17.19
C LEU A 46 6.51 -0.44 16.13
N ILE A 47 7.72 -0.12 15.69
CA ILE A 47 7.96 0.86 14.60
C ILE A 47 7.47 0.31 13.26
N ALA A 48 7.62 -0.99 13.02
CA ALA A 48 7.20 -1.63 11.78
C ALA A 48 5.67 -1.70 11.62
N LEU A 49 4.90 -1.80 12.71
CA LEU A 49 3.43 -1.90 12.67
C LEU A 49 2.73 -0.84 11.79
N PRO A 50 2.93 0.48 11.99
CA PRO A 50 2.31 1.50 11.14
C PRO A 50 2.79 1.45 9.69
N VAL A 51 4.05 1.07 9.46
CA VAL A 51 4.63 0.90 8.11
C VAL A 51 3.93 -0.23 7.37
N THR A 52 3.80 -1.40 8.02
CA THR A 52 3.08 -2.55 7.48
C THR A 52 1.61 -2.24 7.26
N TRP A 53 0.96 -1.54 8.19
CA TRP A 53 -0.44 -1.14 8.05
C TRP A 53 -0.67 -0.26 6.81
N LEU A 54 0.18 0.75 6.61
CA LEU A 54 0.12 1.59 5.41
C LEU A 54 0.34 0.79 4.13
N PHE A 55 1.32 -0.11 4.11
CA PHE A 55 1.59 -0.96 2.95
C PHE A 55 0.35 -1.77 2.55
N LEU A 56 -0.28 -2.43 3.53
CA LEU A 56 -1.49 -3.22 3.32
C LEU A 56 -2.67 -2.33 2.87
N ALA A 57 -2.87 -1.18 3.53
CA ALA A 57 -3.96 -0.26 3.18
C ALA A 57 -3.88 0.21 1.72
N GLN A 58 -2.69 0.55 1.24
CA GLN A 58 -2.47 0.99 -0.13
C GLN A 58 -2.62 -0.16 -1.13
N GLY A 59 -2.08 -1.34 -0.80
CA GLY A 59 -2.22 -2.55 -1.62
C GLY A 59 -3.68 -2.95 -1.83
N VAL A 60 -4.46 -2.97 -0.76
CA VAL A 60 -5.90 -3.29 -0.79
C VAL A 60 -6.67 -2.27 -1.63
N LYS A 61 -6.45 -0.96 -1.41
CA LYS A 61 -7.09 0.09 -2.24
C LYS A 61 -6.70 0.00 -3.71
N ARG A 62 -5.51 -0.53 -4.03
CA ARG A 62 -5.14 -0.80 -5.42
C ARG A 62 -5.87 -2.01 -5.99
N CYS A 63 -6.10 -3.06 -5.20
CA CYS A 63 -6.95 -4.19 -5.61
C CYS A 63 -8.37 -3.68 -5.92
N HIS A 64 -8.91 -2.82 -5.06
CA HIS A 64 -10.21 -2.17 -5.25
C HIS A 64 -10.28 -1.33 -6.54
N ASP A 65 -9.20 -0.61 -6.86
CA ASP A 65 -9.10 0.17 -8.10
C ASP A 65 -9.12 -0.72 -9.37
N LEU A 66 -8.70 -1.98 -9.24
CA LEU A 66 -8.72 -3.01 -10.29
C LEU A 66 -9.99 -3.88 -10.27
N GLY A 67 -10.98 -3.56 -9.43
CA GLY A 67 -12.20 -4.35 -9.29
C GLY A 67 -11.97 -5.73 -8.66
N LYS A 68 -10.85 -5.94 -7.96
CA LYS A 68 -10.51 -7.21 -7.30
C LYS A 68 -10.76 -7.15 -5.78
N PRO A 69 -11.15 -8.27 -5.15
CA PRO A 69 -11.26 -8.34 -3.70
C PRO A 69 -9.90 -8.22 -3.02
N TRP A 70 -9.87 -7.76 -1.77
CA TRP A 70 -8.66 -7.40 -1.03
C TRP A 70 -7.59 -8.51 -0.96
N TRP A 71 -8.02 -9.78 -0.91
CA TRP A 71 -7.11 -10.93 -0.76
C TRP A 71 -6.24 -11.15 -2.00
N TRP A 72 -6.59 -10.58 -3.16
CA TRP A 72 -5.73 -10.62 -4.36
C TRP A 72 -4.36 -10.00 -4.12
N PHE A 73 -4.24 -9.12 -3.13
CA PHE A 73 -2.97 -8.56 -2.70
C PHE A 73 -1.91 -9.65 -2.37
N PHE A 74 -2.36 -10.78 -1.82
CA PHE A 74 -1.47 -11.89 -1.43
C PHE A 74 -1.22 -12.90 -2.55
N VAL A 75 -1.84 -12.73 -3.72
CA VAL A 75 -1.63 -13.63 -4.85
C VAL A 75 -0.22 -13.40 -5.40
N PRO A 76 0.62 -14.46 -5.52
CA PRO A 76 1.95 -14.34 -6.09
C PRO A 76 1.92 -13.69 -7.47
N PHE A 77 2.92 -12.85 -7.76
CA PHE A 77 3.05 -12.07 -9.01
C PHE A 77 1.95 -11.05 -9.31
N PHE A 78 0.82 -11.05 -8.59
CA PHE A 78 -0.23 -10.05 -8.79
C PHE A 78 0.28 -8.63 -8.51
N VAL A 79 1.25 -8.47 -7.61
CA VAL A 79 1.92 -7.19 -7.38
C VAL A 79 2.52 -6.58 -8.66
N LEU A 80 3.05 -7.39 -9.58
CA LEU A 80 3.58 -6.90 -10.87
C LEU A 80 2.45 -6.37 -11.75
N TRP A 81 1.34 -7.11 -11.80
CA TRP A 81 0.13 -6.66 -12.50
C TRP A 81 -0.43 -5.37 -11.88
N MET A 82 -0.44 -5.24 -10.55
CA MET A 82 -0.92 -4.04 -9.86
C MET A 82 -0.14 -2.77 -10.22
N LEU A 83 1.15 -2.90 -10.55
CA LEU A 83 2.00 -1.78 -10.95
C LEU A 83 1.69 -1.30 -12.38
N ILE A 84 1.34 -2.22 -13.28
CA ILE A 84 1.20 -1.94 -14.72
C ILE A 84 -0.26 -1.73 -15.14
N ALA A 85 -1.22 -2.45 -14.55
CA ALA A 85 -2.60 -2.49 -15.02
C ALA A 85 -3.36 -1.17 -14.84
N ALA A 86 -4.25 -0.84 -15.78
CA ALA A 86 -5.12 0.32 -15.62
C ALA A 86 -6.24 0.06 -14.60
N GLY A 87 -6.52 1.05 -13.75
CA GLY A 87 -7.69 1.01 -12.87
C GLY A 87 -8.99 1.17 -13.66
N GLU A 88 -10.09 0.72 -13.09
CA GLU A 88 -11.42 0.83 -13.68
C GLU A 88 -11.81 2.30 -13.89
N GLN A 89 -12.25 2.69 -15.08
CA GLN A 89 -12.60 4.10 -15.31
C GLN A 89 -13.96 4.49 -14.73
N ARG A 90 -14.86 3.50 -14.57
CA ARG A 90 -16.21 3.70 -14.04
C ARG A 90 -16.23 3.64 -12.52
N VAL A 91 -17.37 4.06 -11.96
CA VAL A 91 -17.70 3.83 -10.56
C VAL A 91 -17.79 2.33 -10.32
N ASN A 92 -17.21 1.86 -9.23
CA ASN A 92 -17.34 0.48 -8.78
C ASN A 92 -17.80 0.45 -7.32
N GLN A 93 -17.94 -0.75 -6.75
CA GLN A 93 -18.39 -0.95 -5.36
C GLN A 93 -17.50 -0.25 -4.30
N PHE A 94 -16.28 0.16 -4.67
CA PHE A 94 -15.33 0.86 -3.81
C PHE A 94 -15.31 2.38 -4.06
N GLY A 95 -16.18 2.89 -4.92
CA GLY A 95 -16.43 4.32 -5.14
C GLY A 95 -15.99 4.84 -6.52
N LEU A 96 -15.96 6.16 -6.61
CA LEU A 96 -15.62 6.91 -7.82
C LEU A 96 -14.18 6.62 -8.27
N SER A 97 -13.95 6.70 -9.58
CA SER A 97 -12.60 6.60 -10.14
C SER A 97 -11.71 7.71 -9.58
N PRO A 98 -10.50 7.40 -9.10
CA PRO A 98 -9.57 8.41 -8.59
C PRO A 98 -8.95 9.29 -9.70
N LYS A 99 -9.38 9.10 -10.96
CA LYS A 99 -8.95 9.85 -12.15
C LYS A 99 -9.87 11.03 -12.53
N SER A 100 -10.94 11.27 -11.77
CA SER A 100 -11.83 12.44 -11.97
C SER A 100 -11.08 13.75 -11.76
#